data_AF-A0A935RYB4-F1
#
_entry.id   AF-A0A935RYB4-F1
#
_cell.length_a   1.000
_cell.length_b   1.000
_cell.length_c   1.000
_cell.angle_alpha   90.00
_cell.angle_beta   90.00
_cell.angle_gamma   90.00
#
_symmetry.space_group_name_H-M   'P 1'
#
loop_
_entity.id
_entity.type
_entity.pdbx_description
1 polymer ?
#
loop_
_entity_poly.entity_id
_entity_poly.type
_entity_poly.pdbx_seq_one_letter_code
_entity_poly.pdbx_strand_id
1 'polypeptide(L)'
;MKLKMIILYWFTLFANVSNGQATHIVGQSGEIDTSVSAVHGFIDTDSIELRHFRDSYKEKYGSDDFDYTEKKEEKSAFIKFLERLFRNTAENTGGGMALVFIWLIRIILLLCILYGVYVLVSVLMGKEGTWFFKKSDVKRLTYGITEEDIAGTDYHEWIQKAVKDGDFRSAVRYHYLFTLQKLSGKGHIDFHRDKTNTDYRYEIRDKKLAGAFGYVSYIYDHAWYGAFDMNEGDYRLAAVAFDDTIKMI
;
A
#
# COMPACT_ATOMS: atom_id res chain seq x y z
N MET A 1 26.86 -23.48 -3.58
CA MET A 1 27.67 -22.32 -3.10
C MET A 1 28.62 -21.71 -4.16
N LYS A 2 28.53 -22.07 -5.45
CA LYS A 2 29.44 -21.54 -6.50
C LYS A 2 28.72 -20.83 -7.67
N LEU A 3 27.55 -20.22 -7.41
CA LEU A 3 26.81 -19.44 -8.41
C LEU A 3 26.39 -18.04 -7.93
N LYS A 4 26.63 -17.72 -6.65
CA LYS A 4 26.45 -16.35 -6.08
C LYS A 4 27.73 -15.50 -6.12
N MET A 5 28.83 -16.03 -6.66
CA MET A 5 30.15 -15.38 -6.75
C MET A 5 30.48 -14.82 -8.15
N ILE A 6 29.52 -14.77 -9.08
CA ILE A 6 29.75 -14.30 -10.46
C ILE A 6 29.07 -12.94 -10.73
N ILE A 7 28.10 -12.53 -9.89
CA ILE A 7 27.37 -11.26 -10.07
C ILE A 7 28.07 -10.08 -9.34
N LEU A 8 29.07 -10.36 -8.50
CA LEU A 8 29.82 -9.33 -7.74
C LEU A 8 31.07 -8.79 -8.48
N TYR A 9 31.34 -9.25 -9.71
CA TYR A 9 32.58 -8.91 -10.44
C TYR A 9 32.38 -7.94 -11.63
N TRP A 10 31.19 -7.35 -11.79
CA TRP A 10 30.86 -6.43 -12.88
C TRP A 10 30.64 -4.97 -12.45
N PHE A 11 30.94 -4.62 -11.19
CA PHE A 11 30.69 -3.26 -10.67
C PHE A 11 31.96 -2.46 -10.35
N THR A 12 33.15 -2.96 -10.72
CA THR A 12 34.43 -2.27 -10.50
C THR A 12 35.06 -1.89 -11.83
N LEU A 13 34.46 -0.94 -12.55
CA LEU A 13 35.12 -0.23 -13.65
C LEU A 13 34.31 1.01 -13.99
N PHE A 14 34.46 2.08 -13.20
CA PHE A 14 34.42 3.49 -13.63
C PHE A 14 34.69 4.37 -12.42
N ALA A 15 35.96 4.39 -12.01
CA ALA A 15 36.52 5.44 -11.16
C ALA A 15 37.88 5.80 -11.75
N ASN A 16 37.97 6.99 -12.33
CA ASN A 16 39.08 7.96 -12.24
C ASN A 16 38.76 9.15 -13.16
N VAL A 17 38.35 10.28 -12.58
CA VAL A 17 39.19 11.46 -12.26
C VAL A 17 39.40 12.36 -13.47
N SER A 18 38.84 13.56 -13.38
CA SER A 18 39.40 14.75 -14.01
C SER A 18 39.14 15.96 -13.10
N ASN A 19 40.23 16.57 -12.63
CA ASN A 19 40.26 17.80 -11.84
C ASN A 19 40.02 19.00 -12.76
N GLY A 20 39.19 19.95 -12.32
CA GLY A 20 39.01 21.26 -12.96
C GLY A 20 38.90 22.34 -11.90
N GLN A 21 39.82 23.31 -11.97
CA GLN A 21 40.13 24.33 -10.97
C GLN A 21 39.05 25.41 -10.84
N ALA A 22 38.94 25.97 -9.63
CA ALA A 22 38.19 27.18 -9.33
C ALA A 22 38.87 28.41 -9.95
N THR A 23 38.09 29.33 -10.53
CA THR A 23 38.56 30.69 -10.81
C THR A 23 37.52 31.72 -10.37
N HIS A 24 38.06 32.74 -9.71
CA HIS A 24 37.39 33.93 -9.19
C HIS A 24 36.80 34.78 -10.32
N ILE A 25 35.57 35.28 -10.12
CA ILE A 25 35.02 36.35 -10.94
C ILE A 25 35.21 37.66 -10.18
N VAL A 26 36.12 38.48 -10.72
CA VAL A 26 36.37 39.86 -10.32
C VAL A 26 35.19 40.72 -10.75
N GLY A 27 34.65 41.52 -9.82
CA GLY A 27 33.67 42.54 -10.11
C GLY A 27 34.27 43.67 -10.93
N GLN A 28 33.53 44.16 -11.92
CA GLN A 28 33.79 45.45 -12.54
C GLN A 28 32.51 46.28 -12.54
N SER A 29 32.64 47.43 -11.88
CA SER A 29 31.68 48.53 -11.80
C SER A 29 31.41 49.12 -13.18
N GLY A 30 30.12 49.29 -13.52
CA GLY A 30 29.65 50.11 -14.63
C GLY A 30 28.33 50.77 -14.24
N GLU A 31 28.42 52.09 -13.99
CA GLU A 31 27.40 53.14 -13.97
C GLU A 31 25.90 52.76 -13.96
N ILE A 32 25.20 53.17 -12.89
CA ILE A 32 23.74 53.21 -12.83
C ILE A 32 23.28 54.45 -13.58
N ASP A 33 22.81 54.27 -14.83
CA ASP A 33 22.08 55.33 -15.51
C ASP A 33 20.59 55.21 -15.18
N THR A 34 20.10 56.21 -14.47
CA THR A 34 18.73 56.26 -13.95
C THR A 34 17.83 56.78 -15.07
N SER A 35 17.31 55.89 -15.92
CA SER A 35 16.15 56.21 -16.75
C SER A 35 15.03 55.21 -16.50
N VAL A 36 13.97 55.74 -15.88
CA VAL A 36 12.69 55.06 -15.67
C VAL A 36 12.11 54.73 -17.05
N SER A 37 12.28 53.49 -17.51
CA SER A 37 11.51 52.96 -18.63
C SER A 37 10.43 52.02 -18.10
N ALA A 38 9.20 52.34 -18.49
CA ALA A 38 7.96 51.72 -18.05
C ALA A 38 7.99 50.19 -18.10
N VAL A 39 7.27 49.57 -17.15
CA VAL A 39 6.89 48.15 -17.18
C VAL A 39 6.18 47.88 -18.50
N HIS A 40 6.92 47.37 -19.47
CA HIS A 40 6.33 46.81 -20.68
C HIS A 40 5.87 45.41 -20.29
N GLY A 41 4.56 45.26 -20.08
CA GLY A 41 3.96 43.95 -19.93
C GLY A 41 4.33 43.12 -21.15
N PHE A 42 5.10 42.05 -20.94
CA PHE A 42 5.35 41.06 -21.97
C PHE A 42 4.01 40.39 -22.27
N ILE A 43 3.35 40.85 -23.33
CA ILE A 43 2.21 40.16 -23.89
C ILE A 43 2.77 38.90 -24.51
N ASP A 44 2.49 37.76 -23.88
CA ASP A 44 2.79 36.44 -24.42
C ASP A 44 2.17 36.33 -25.81
N THR A 45 3.03 36.41 -26.82
CA THR A 45 2.67 36.40 -28.23
C THR A 45 2.95 35.04 -28.85
N ASP A 46 3.32 34.02 -28.04
CA ASP A 46 3.50 32.68 -28.56
C ASP A 46 2.16 32.13 -29.04
N SER A 47 2.12 31.81 -30.33
CA SER A 47 0.97 31.18 -30.95
C SER A 47 0.78 29.78 -30.34
N ILE A 48 -0.25 29.62 -29.53
CA ILE A 48 -0.63 28.32 -28.97
C ILE A 48 -1.12 27.44 -30.13
N GLU A 49 -0.26 26.56 -30.62
CA GLU A 49 -0.70 25.50 -31.54
C GLU A 49 -1.61 24.53 -30.78
N LEU A 50 -2.90 24.54 -31.14
CA LEU A 50 -3.88 23.59 -30.61
C LEU A 50 -3.48 22.19 -31.05
N ARG A 51 -3.09 21.35 -30.09
CA ARG A 51 -2.79 19.94 -30.36
C ARG A 51 -4.06 19.22 -30.78
N HIS A 52 -4.05 18.68 -32.00
CA HIS A 52 -5.09 17.80 -32.50
C HIS A 52 -4.70 16.33 -32.30
N PHE A 53 -5.70 15.49 -32.00
CA PHE A 53 -5.51 14.05 -32.01
C PHE A 53 -5.23 13.59 -33.45
N ARG A 54 -4.36 12.59 -33.62
CA ARG A 54 -4.15 11.95 -34.93
C ARG A 54 -5.45 11.29 -35.37
N ASP A 55 -5.77 11.36 -36.67
CA ASP A 55 -7.06 10.90 -37.22
C ASP A 55 -7.40 9.44 -36.88
N SER A 56 -6.39 8.56 -36.78
CA SER A 56 -6.54 7.13 -36.48
C SER A 56 -6.25 6.74 -35.02
N TYR A 57 -6.31 7.69 -34.06
CA TYR A 57 -5.95 7.38 -32.66
C TYR A 57 -6.76 6.22 -32.05
N LYS A 58 -8.01 6.03 -32.48
CA LYS A 58 -8.90 4.97 -31.99
C LYS A 58 -8.49 3.57 -32.45
N GLU A 59 -7.85 3.44 -33.61
CA GLU A 59 -7.47 2.13 -34.17
C GLU A 59 -6.43 1.43 -33.29
N LYS A 60 -5.60 2.20 -32.58
CA LYS A 60 -4.62 1.68 -31.62
C LYS A 60 -5.25 0.97 -30.42
N TYR A 61 -6.52 1.24 -30.12
CA TYR A 61 -7.23 0.76 -28.94
C TYR A 61 -8.40 -0.17 -29.28
N GLY A 62 -8.43 -0.70 -30.51
CA GLY A 62 -9.48 -1.64 -30.95
C GLY A 62 -9.18 -3.11 -30.68
N SER A 63 -8.06 -3.45 -30.04
CA SER A 63 -7.70 -4.84 -29.72
C SER A 63 -8.43 -5.34 -28.47
N ASP A 64 -8.53 -6.67 -28.33
CA ASP A 64 -9.11 -7.34 -27.16
C ASP A 64 -8.46 -6.92 -25.83
N ASP A 65 -7.21 -6.44 -25.85
CA ASP A 65 -6.51 -5.90 -24.67
C ASP A 65 -7.18 -4.64 -24.10
N PHE A 66 -8.03 -3.98 -24.88
CA PHE A 66 -8.76 -2.76 -24.50
C PHE A 66 -10.28 -2.97 -24.47
N ASP A 67 -10.75 -4.23 -24.52
CA ASP A 67 -12.15 -4.57 -24.30
C ASP A 67 -12.43 -4.65 -22.79
N TYR A 68 -12.88 -3.52 -22.24
CA TYR A 68 -13.31 -3.41 -20.84
C TYR A 68 -14.78 -3.83 -20.63
N THR A 69 -15.44 -4.45 -21.62
CA THR A 69 -16.78 -4.98 -21.40
C THR A 69 -16.71 -6.14 -20.41
N GLU A 70 -17.58 -6.09 -19.39
CA GLU A 70 -17.67 -7.15 -18.41
C GLU A 70 -18.06 -8.45 -19.11
N LYS A 71 -17.09 -9.36 -19.29
CA LYS A 71 -17.36 -10.73 -19.74
C LYS A 71 -18.29 -11.34 -18.71
N LYS A 72 -19.55 -11.57 -19.08
CA LYS A 72 -20.53 -12.26 -18.22
C LYS A 72 -19.93 -13.59 -17.79
N GLU A 73 -19.57 -13.70 -16.52
CA GLU A 73 -19.00 -14.91 -15.96
C GLU A 73 -19.95 -16.08 -16.24
N GLU A 74 -19.50 -17.07 -17.01
CA GLU A 74 -20.28 -18.28 -17.19
C GLU A 74 -20.47 -18.93 -15.82
N LYS A 75 -21.73 -19.19 -15.45
CA LYS A 75 -22.06 -19.88 -14.19
C LYS A 75 -21.13 -21.10 -14.03
N SER A 76 -20.35 -21.11 -12.94
CA SER A 76 -19.44 -22.20 -12.61
C SER A 76 -20.14 -23.56 -12.76
N ALA A 77 -19.43 -24.56 -13.28
CA ALA A 77 -19.95 -25.91 -13.44
C ALA A 77 -20.59 -26.46 -12.14
N PHE A 78 -20.07 -26.02 -10.99
CA PHE A 78 -20.62 -26.33 -9.67
C PHE A 78 -22.01 -25.72 -9.42
N ILE A 79 -22.23 -24.45 -9.80
CA ILE A 79 -23.54 -23.77 -9.69
C ILE A 79 -24.57 -24.49 -10.57
N LYS A 80 -24.18 -24.83 -11.81
CA LYS A 80 -25.04 -25.58 -12.74
C LYS A 80 -25.38 -26.99 -12.19
N PHE A 81 -24.43 -27.64 -11.51
CA PHE A 81 -24.65 -28.93 -10.85
C PHE A 81 -25.60 -28.83 -9.65
N LEU A 82 -25.41 -27.83 -8.78
CA LEU A 82 -26.32 -27.58 -7.65
C LEU A 82 -27.74 -27.28 -8.13
N GLU A 83 -27.90 -26.45 -9.16
CA GLU A 83 -29.20 -26.13 -9.76
C GLU A 83 -29.90 -27.41 -10.26
N ARG A 84 -29.16 -28.36 -10.85
CA ARG A 84 -29.70 -29.67 -11.26
C ARG A 84 -30.07 -30.58 -10.09
N LEU A 85 -29.36 -30.49 -8.97
CA LEU A 85 -29.61 -31.29 -7.75
C LEU A 85 -30.83 -30.78 -6.95
N PHE A 86 -31.05 -29.46 -6.95
CA PHE A 86 -32.16 -28.81 -6.25
C PHE A 86 -33.44 -28.68 -7.10
N ARG A 87 -33.35 -28.79 -8.43
CA ARG A 87 -34.55 -28.84 -9.28
C ARG A 87 -35.41 -30.05 -8.88
N ASN A 88 -36.73 -29.86 -8.79
CA ASN A 88 -37.67 -30.91 -8.39
C ASN A 88 -37.63 -32.08 -9.38
N THR A 89 -36.81 -33.08 -9.08
CA THR A 89 -36.73 -34.36 -9.81
C THR A 89 -37.91 -35.25 -9.41
N ALA A 90 -39.13 -34.77 -9.64
CA ALA A 90 -40.36 -35.52 -9.35
C ALA A 90 -41.03 -36.09 -10.60
N GLU A 91 -40.64 -35.65 -11.81
CA GLU A 91 -41.50 -35.88 -12.99
C GLU A 91 -40.98 -36.88 -14.01
N ASN A 92 -39.73 -37.38 -13.95
CA ASN A 92 -39.22 -38.20 -15.06
C ASN A 92 -38.15 -39.27 -14.77
N THR A 93 -38.01 -39.75 -13.54
CA THR A 93 -37.00 -40.78 -13.22
C THR A 93 -37.67 -42.12 -12.93
N GLY A 94 -37.81 -42.94 -13.98
CA GLY A 94 -38.53 -44.22 -14.01
C GLY A 94 -37.87 -45.39 -13.28
N GLY A 95 -37.63 -45.27 -11.97
CA GLY A 95 -37.22 -46.41 -11.14
C GLY A 95 -37.10 -46.06 -9.66
N GLY A 96 -37.73 -46.87 -8.79
CA GLY A 96 -37.75 -46.64 -7.33
C GLY A 96 -36.36 -46.52 -6.69
N MET A 97 -35.36 -47.21 -7.24
CA MET A 97 -33.98 -47.14 -6.75
C MET A 97 -33.33 -45.77 -6.99
N ALA A 98 -33.60 -45.12 -8.13
CA ALA A 98 -33.05 -43.80 -8.44
C ALA A 98 -33.59 -42.71 -7.51
N LEU A 99 -34.86 -42.83 -7.11
CA LEU A 99 -35.46 -41.95 -6.10
C LEU A 99 -34.75 -42.10 -4.75
N VAL A 100 -34.48 -43.32 -4.30
CA VAL A 100 -33.77 -43.58 -3.04
C VAL A 100 -32.37 -42.94 -3.04
N PHE A 101 -31.61 -43.05 -4.13
CA PHE A 101 -30.29 -42.41 -4.24
C PHE A 101 -30.36 -40.88 -4.19
N ILE A 102 -31.36 -40.26 -4.84
CA ILE A 102 -31.56 -38.80 -4.80
C ILE A 102 -31.88 -38.34 -3.38
N TRP A 103 -32.75 -39.06 -2.65
CA TRP A 103 -33.07 -38.76 -1.26
C TRP A 103 -31.86 -38.92 -0.33
N LEU A 104 -31.05 -39.97 -0.50
CA LEU A 104 -29.81 -40.17 0.26
C LEU A 104 -28.81 -39.03 0.06
N ILE A 105 -28.60 -38.58 -1.18
CA ILE A 105 -27.70 -37.46 -1.47
C ILE A 105 -28.19 -36.17 -0.80
N ARG A 106 -29.51 -35.93 -0.76
CA ARG A 106 -30.08 -34.76 -0.07
C ARG A 106 -29.87 -34.80 1.44
N ILE A 107 -30.04 -35.97 2.06
CA ILE A 107 -29.79 -36.15 3.50
C ILE A 107 -28.31 -35.92 3.82
N ILE A 108 -27.40 -36.49 3.03
CA ILE A 108 -25.96 -36.30 3.20
C ILE A 108 -25.56 -34.83 3.05
N LEU A 109 -26.13 -34.14 2.05
CA LEU A 109 -25.89 -32.71 1.84
C LEU A 109 -26.36 -31.88 3.04
N LEU A 110 -27.54 -32.17 3.58
CA LEU A 110 -28.09 -31.49 4.76
C LEU A 110 -27.21 -31.71 5.99
N LEU A 111 -26.75 -32.94 6.22
CA LEU A 111 -25.84 -33.27 7.32
C LEU A 111 -24.49 -32.55 7.15
N CYS A 112 -23.97 -32.47 5.93
CA CYS A 112 -22.74 -31.75 5.62
C CYS A 112 -22.86 -30.24 5.89
N ILE A 113 -24.01 -29.63 5.57
CA ILE A 113 -24.30 -28.23 5.90
C ILE A 113 -24.37 -28.03 7.42
N LEU A 114 -25.10 -28.88 8.15
CA LEU A 114 -25.19 -28.80 9.62
C LEU A 114 -23.82 -28.96 10.28
N TYR A 115 -22.99 -29.89 9.80
CA TYR A 115 -21.63 -30.06 10.28
C TYR A 115 -20.76 -28.84 9.98
N GLY A 116 -20.89 -28.25 8.78
CA GLY A 116 -20.21 -27.01 8.43
C GLY A 116 -20.58 -25.85 9.35
N VAL A 117 -21.87 -25.69 9.68
CA VAL A 117 -22.34 -24.68 10.66
C VAL A 117 -21.78 -24.96 12.05
N TYR A 118 -21.78 -26.22 12.50
CA TYR A 118 -21.19 -26.61 13.79
C TYR A 118 -19.69 -26.26 13.87
N VAL A 119 -18.92 -26.57 12.82
CA VAL A 119 -17.49 -26.20 12.74
C VAL A 119 -17.33 -24.68 12.72
N LEU A 120 -18.16 -23.96 11.97
CA LEU A 120 -18.11 -22.50 11.90
C LEU A 120 -18.35 -21.85 13.28
N VAL A 121 -19.38 -22.29 14.01
CA VAL A 121 -19.68 -21.81 15.38
C VAL A 121 -18.56 -22.21 16.35
N SER A 122 -18.03 -23.43 16.23
CA SER A 122 -16.93 -23.90 17.07
C SER A 122 -15.64 -23.09 16.85
N VAL A 123 -15.35 -22.69 15.61
CA VAL A 123 -14.22 -21.81 15.24
C VAL A 123 -14.44 -20.37 15.72
N LEU A 124 -15.68 -19.87 15.68
CA LEU A 124 -16.03 -18.54 16.19
C LEU A 124 -15.94 -18.46 17.73
N MET A 125 -16.23 -19.56 18.44
CA MET A 125 -16.19 -19.61 19.91
C MET A 125 -14.84 -20.10 20.48
N GLY A 126 -14.07 -20.89 19.73
CA GLY A 126 -12.78 -21.43 20.13
C GLY A 126 -11.61 -20.51 19.75
N LYS A 127 -10.80 -20.11 20.72
CA LYS A 127 -9.68 -19.15 20.56
C LYS A 127 -8.47 -19.65 19.74
N GLU A 128 -8.59 -20.72 18.95
CA GLU A 128 -7.46 -21.34 18.23
C GLU A 128 -7.83 -21.88 16.84
N GLY A 129 -8.69 -21.17 16.09
CA GLY A 129 -9.19 -21.59 14.77
C GLY A 129 -8.53 -20.96 13.54
N THR A 130 -7.31 -20.44 13.63
CA THR A 130 -6.69 -19.59 12.57
C THR A 130 -5.86 -20.34 11.51
N TRP A 131 -5.80 -21.69 11.52
CA TRP A 131 -4.95 -22.44 10.59
C TRP A 131 -5.49 -22.53 9.14
N PHE A 132 -6.81 -22.41 8.94
CA PHE A 132 -7.43 -22.68 7.62
C PHE A 132 -7.83 -21.43 6.80
N PHE A 133 -7.70 -20.22 7.35
CA PHE A 133 -8.03 -18.97 6.66
C PHE A 133 -6.83 -18.02 6.60
N LYS A 134 -5.74 -18.43 5.95
CA LYS A 134 -4.82 -17.46 5.32
C LYS A 134 -5.29 -17.20 3.89
N LYS A 135 -6.39 -16.45 3.77
CA LYS A 135 -6.57 -15.56 2.62
C LYS A 135 -6.14 -14.18 3.10
N SER A 136 -5.42 -13.46 2.25
CA SER A 136 -5.06 -12.06 2.43
C SER A 136 -6.32 -11.20 2.39
N ASP A 137 -7.12 -11.31 3.44
CA ASP A 137 -8.17 -10.33 3.70
C ASP A 137 -7.46 -9.06 4.13
N VAL A 138 -7.44 -8.10 3.21
CA VAL A 138 -7.36 -6.69 3.53
C VAL A 138 -8.56 -6.41 4.43
N LYS A 139 -8.38 -6.67 5.74
CA LYS A 139 -9.29 -6.24 6.78
C LYS A 139 -9.47 -4.75 6.53
N ARG A 140 -10.69 -4.37 6.17
CA ARG A 140 -11.15 -2.99 6.25
C ARG A 140 -11.12 -2.66 7.75
N LEU A 141 -9.94 -2.30 8.23
CA LEU A 141 -9.66 -2.02 9.63
C LEU A 141 -10.53 -0.83 10.01
N THR A 142 -11.48 -1.06 10.91
CA THR A 142 -12.09 0.01 11.71
C THR A 142 -10.94 0.68 12.46
N TYR A 143 -10.42 1.74 11.85
CA TYR A 143 -9.22 2.43 12.31
C TYR A 143 -9.63 3.25 13.55
N GLY A 144 -9.35 2.70 14.73
CA GLY A 144 -9.82 3.25 16.02
C GLY A 144 -9.13 4.54 16.45
N ILE A 145 -8.17 5.05 15.67
CA ILE A 145 -7.49 6.33 15.88
C ILE A 145 -7.68 7.14 14.61
N THR A 146 -8.62 8.07 14.60
CA THR A 146 -8.65 9.09 13.55
C THR A 146 -7.40 9.97 13.69
N GLU A 147 -6.80 10.32 12.55
CA GLU A 147 -5.60 11.17 12.45
C GLU A 147 -5.79 12.59 13.05
N GLU A 148 -7.00 12.89 13.50
CA GLU A 148 -7.42 14.17 14.06
C GLU A 148 -6.93 14.40 15.50
N ASP A 149 -6.64 13.35 16.28
CA ASP A 149 -6.14 13.46 17.68
C ASP A 149 -4.80 12.74 17.88
N ILE A 150 -3.77 13.21 17.17
CA ILE A 150 -2.38 12.76 17.45
C ILE A 150 -1.97 13.14 18.88
N ALA A 151 -2.53 14.20 19.47
CA ALA A 151 -2.25 14.61 20.84
C ALA A 151 -3.07 13.78 21.84
N GLY A 152 -2.39 12.96 22.66
CA GLY A 152 -3.01 12.26 23.80
C GLY A 152 -3.27 10.76 23.62
N THR A 153 -3.05 10.21 22.42
CA THR A 153 -3.13 8.77 22.19
C THR A 153 -1.87 8.06 22.70
N ASP A 154 -2.04 7.02 23.52
CA ASP A 154 -0.95 6.11 23.90
C ASP A 154 -0.70 5.09 22.78
N TYR A 155 0.14 5.46 21.81
CA TYR A 155 0.49 4.60 20.69
C TYR A 155 1.19 3.30 21.11
N HIS A 156 1.78 3.22 22.31
CA HIS A 156 2.51 2.03 22.73
C HIS A 156 1.56 0.83 22.92
N GLU A 157 0.39 1.03 23.52
CA GLU A 157 -0.62 -0.03 23.65
C GLU A 157 -1.12 -0.52 22.27
N TRP A 158 -1.34 0.41 21.34
CA TRP A 158 -1.81 0.09 19.99
C TRP A 158 -0.76 -0.66 19.17
N ILE A 159 0.51 -0.28 19.28
CA ILE A 159 1.63 -1.01 18.69
C ILE A 159 1.66 -2.44 19.23
N GLN A 160 1.65 -2.62 20.55
CA GLN A 160 1.70 -3.96 21.15
C GLN A 160 0.51 -4.83 20.75
N LYS A 161 -0.68 -4.25 20.71
CA LYS A 161 -1.89 -4.94 20.26
C LYS A 161 -1.77 -5.39 18.80
N ALA A 162 -1.34 -4.51 17.91
CA ALA A 162 -1.17 -4.82 16.49
C ALA A 162 -0.13 -5.94 16.28
N VAL A 163 1.00 -5.89 17.00
CA VAL A 163 2.02 -6.93 16.96
C VAL A 163 1.47 -8.27 17.45
N LYS A 164 0.72 -8.28 18.56
CA LYS A 164 0.10 -9.49 19.12
C LYS A 164 -0.93 -10.10 18.18
N ASP A 165 -1.68 -9.26 17.48
CA ASP A 165 -2.70 -9.68 16.50
C ASP A 165 -2.06 -10.10 15.15
N GLY A 166 -0.73 -10.00 15.00
CA GLY A 166 -0.01 -10.32 13.76
C GLY A 166 -0.23 -9.30 12.64
N ASP A 167 -0.81 -8.13 12.96
CA ASP A 167 -1.06 -7.03 12.04
C ASP A 167 0.14 -6.07 12.05
N PHE A 168 1.23 -6.52 11.43
CA PHE A 168 2.47 -5.75 11.37
C PHE A 168 2.32 -4.43 10.62
N ARG A 169 1.44 -4.37 9.62
CA ARG A 169 1.17 -3.15 8.85
C ARG A 169 0.57 -2.06 9.73
N SER A 170 -0.42 -2.41 10.56
CA SER A 170 -0.95 -1.48 11.56
C SER A 170 0.10 -1.10 12.61
N ALA A 171 0.93 -2.04 13.03
CA ALA A 171 2.01 -1.76 13.98
C ALA A 171 3.00 -0.71 13.45
N VAL A 172 3.41 -0.79 12.17
CA VAL A 172 4.23 0.25 11.53
C VAL A 172 3.50 1.58 11.44
N ARG A 173 2.21 1.59 11.07
CA ARG A 173 1.44 2.85 11.04
C ARG A 173 1.38 3.50 12.42
N TYR A 174 1.14 2.74 13.49
CA TYR A 174 1.14 3.28 14.85
C TYR A 174 2.52 3.78 15.29
N HIS A 175 3.61 3.09 14.95
CA HIS A 175 4.98 3.59 15.17
C HIS A 175 5.25 4.90 14.42
N TYR A 176 4.77 5.03 13.19
CA TYR A 176 4.93 6.24 12.39
C TYR A 176 4.17 7.42 13.02
N LEU A 177 2.91 7.22 13.40
CA LEU A 177 2.10 8.24 14.08
C LEU A 177 2.73 8.64 15.44
N PHE A 178 3.28 7.69 16.19
CA PHE A 178 4.02 7.99 17.41
C PHE A 178 5.26 8.85 17.16
N THR A 179 5.98 8.58 16.07
CA THR A 179 7.16 9.38 15.67
C THR A 179 6.75 10.82 15.34
N LEU A 180 5.66 11.02 14.59
CA LEU A 180 5.12 12.36 14.32
C LEU A 180 4.68 13.07 15.61
N GLN A 181 4.01 12.35 16.52
CA GLN A 181 3.62 12.89 17.83
C GLN A 181 4.84 13.38 18.62
N LYS A 182 5.95 12.62 18.63
CA LYS A 182 7.17 13.00 19.33
C LYS A 182 7.87 14.20 18.69
N LEU A 183 7.99 14.21 17.36
CA LEU A 183 8.57 15.35 16.63
C LEU A 183 7.77 16.63 16.89
N SER A 184 6.44 16.56 16.83
CA SER A 184 5.57 17.71 17.10
C SER A 184 5.65 18.16 18.56
N GLY A 185 5.63 17.22 19.51
CA GLY A 185 5.77 17.52 20.94
C GLY A 185 7.11 18.19 21.33
N LYS A 186 8.16 18.00 20.52
CA LYS A 186 9.45 18.69 20.66
C LYS A 186 9.59 19.95 19.79
N GLY A 187 8.59 20.27 18.99
CA GLY A 187 8.60 21.43 18.08
C GLY A 187 9.54 21.29 16.88
N HIS A 188 9.89 20.06 16.49
CA HIS A 188 10.65 19.81 15.25
C HIS A 188 9.78 19.95 14.00
N ILE A 189 8.47 19.70 14.15
CA ILE A 189 7.47 19.83 13.10
C ILE A 189 6.21 20.48 13.66
N ASP A 190 5.44 21.11 12.79
CA ASP A 190 4.09 21.55 13.07
C ASP A 190 3.11 20.57 12.39
N PHE A 191 2.52 19.66 13.17
CA PHE A 191 1.71 18.57 12.64
C PHE A 191 0.40 19.08 12.02
N HIS A 192 0.12 18.67 10.78
CA HIS A 192 -1.12 19.01 10.08
C HIS A 192 -1.52 17.90 9.10
N ARG A 193 -2.79 17.47 9.09
CA ARG A 193 -3.24 16.33 8.25
C ARG A 193 -2.92 16.45 6.76
N ASP A 194 -2.87 17.69 6.24
CA ASP A 194 -2.72 17.98 4.81
C ASP A 194 -1.24 18.03 4.38
N LYS A 195 -0.30 17.94 5.34
CA LYS A 195 1.14 17.91 5.05
C LYS A 195 1.59 16.51 4.67
N THR A 196 2.50 16.45 3.71
CA THR A 196 3.13 15.19 3.28
C THR A 196 4.30 14.82 4.19
N ASN A 197 4.71 13.56 4.15
CA ASN A 197 5.93 13.10 4.83
C ASN A 197 7.18 13.90 4.41
N THR A 198 7.20 14.37 3.16
CA THR A 198 8.28 15.19 2.63
C THR A 198 8.27 16.59 3.25
N ASP A 199 7.10 17.19 3.44
CA ASP A 199 6.96 18.49 4.09
C ASP A 199 7.50 18.43 5.54
N TYR A 200 7.09 17.41 6.30
CA TYR A 200 7.62 17.20 7.66
C TYR A 200 9.13 17.04 7.70
N ARG A 201 9.70 16.31 6.73
CA ARG A 201 11.14 16.15 6.64
C ARG A 201 11.88 17.48 6.41
N TYR A 202 11.29 18.40 5.65
CA TYR A 202 11.88 19.72 5.39
C TYR A 202 11.75 20.69 6.57
N GLU A 203 10.79 20.49 7.47
CA GLU A 203 10.66 21.27 8.70
C GLU A 203 11.76 20.93 9.74
N ILE A 204 12.23 19.68 9.74
CA ILE A 204 13.26 19.23 10.68
C ILE A 204 14.61 19.89 10.35
N ARG A 205 15.06 20.76 11.26
CA ARG A 205 16.32 21.52 11.13
C ARG A 205 17.58 20.67 11.24
N ASP A 206 17.57 19.65 12.11
CA ASP A 206 18.72 18.75 12.27
C ASP A 206 18.80 17.78 11.08
N LYS A 207 19.89 17.87 10.31
CA LYS A 207 20.08 17.06 9.10
C LYS A 207 20.15 15.57 9.37
N LYS A 208 20.68 15.14 10.51
CA LYS A 208 20.74 13.72 10.88
C LYS A 208 19.35 13.22 11.24
N LEU A 209 18.60 13.98 12.04
CA LEU A 209 17.22 13.63 12.39
C LEU A 209 16.31 13.63 11.15
N ALA A 210 16.45 14.60 10.25
CA ALA A 210 15.71 14.65 8.98
C ALA A 210 16.05 13.45 8.07
N GLY A 211 17.30 12.96 8.12
CA GLY A 211 17.71 11.74 7.45
C GLY A 211 17.04 10.49 8.03
N ALA A 212 17.08 10.34 9.36
CA ALA A 212 16.46 9.23 10.07
C ALA A 212 14.93 9.22 9.87
N PHE A 213 14.28 10.38 10.01
CA PHE A 213 12.85 10.55 9.74
C PHE A 213 12.47 10.20 8.29
N GLY A 214 13.31 10.58 7.33
CA GLY A 214 13.10 10.21 5.92
C GLY A 214 13.12 8.69 5.70
N TYR A 215 14.00 7.98 6.39
CA TYR A 215 14.06 6.51 6.30
C TYR A 215 12.82 5.84 6.90
N VAL A 216 12.37 6.26 8.08
CA VAL A 216 11.15 5.69 8.68
C VAL A 216 9.88 6.09 7.93
N SER A 217 9.86 7.27 7.30
CA SER A 217 8.79 7.66 6.37
C SER A 217 8.74 6.77 5.14
N TYR A 218 9.90 6.43 4.57
CA TYR A 218 9.99 5.47 3.47
C TYR A 218 9.42 4.09 3.87
N ILE A 219 9.78 3.58 5.06
CA ILE A 219 9.24 2.32 5.58
C ILE A 219 7.72 2.39 5.69
N TYR A 220 7.21 3.47 6.29
CA TYR A 220 5.77 3.69 6.43
C TYR A 220 5.04 3.71 5.10
N ASP A 221 5.55 4.47 4.11
CA ASP A 221 4.89 4.58 2.80
C ASP A 221 4.81 3.23 2.09
N HIS A 222 5.87 2.41 2.19
CA HIS A 222 5.87 1.09 1.59
C HIS A 222 4.95 0.13 2.35
N ALA A 223 5.02 0.09 3.67
CA ALA A 223 4.17 -0.80 4.46
C ALA A 223 2.68 -0.43 4.35
N TRP A 224 2.35 0.86 4.32
CA TRP A 224 0.98 1.34 4.36
C TRP A 224 0.35 1.59 3.00
N TYR A 225 1.07 2.14 2.02
CA TYR A 225 0.52 2.42 0.69
C TYR A 225 1.01 1.43 -0.38
N GLY A 226 2.15 0.78 -0.17
CA GLY A 226 2.78 -0.10 -1.14
C GLY A 226 2.21 -1.53 -1.22
N ALA A 227 1.22 -1.89 -0.40
CA ALA A 227 0.60 -3.22 -0.36
C ALA A 227 1.62 -4.38 -0.21
N PHE A 228 2.76 -4.13 0.44
CA PHE A 228 3.76 -5.15 0.70
C PHE A 228 3.33 -6.04 1.87
N ASP A 229 3.45 -7.36 1.69
CA ASP A 229 3.28 -8.32 2.78
C ASP A 229 4.45 -8.19 3.75
N MET A 230 4.16 -7.75 4.97
CA MET A 230 5.16 -7.58 6.01
C MET A 230 5.11 -8.74 6.99
N ASN A 231 6.24 -9.40 7.20
CA ASN A 231 6.36 -10.46 8.20
C ASN A 231 6.94 -9.91 9.52
N GLU A 232 6.98 -10.75 10.55
CA GLU A 232 7.49 -10.36 11.88
C GLU A 232 8.97 -9.92 11.84
N GLY A 233 9.79 -10.58 11.03
CA GLY A 233 11.20 -10.23 10.85
C GLY A 233 11.38 -8.84 10.25
N ASP A 234 10.63 -8.54 9.20
CA ASP A 234 10.60 -7.22 8.56
C ASP A 234 10.14 -6.15 9.56
N TYR A 235 9.09 -6.45 10.33
CA TYR A 235 8.59 -5.56 11.37
C TYR A 235 9.64 -5.27 12.43
N ARG A 236 10.36 -6.28 12.94
CA ARG A 236 11.41 -6.06 13.95
C ARG A 236 12.51 -5.13 13.46
N LEU A 237 12.90 -5.24 12.19
CA LEU A 237 13.88 -4.32 11.58
C LEU A 237 13.31 -2.91 11.48
N ALA A 238 12.06 -2.76 11.07
CA ALA A 238 11.37 -1.47 11.04
C ALA A 238 11.28 -0.85 12.44
N ALA A 239 10.86 -1.62 13.45
CA ALA A 239 10.72 -1.17 14.83
C ALA A 239 12.03 -0.60 15.38
N VAL A 240 13.17 -1.26 15.12
CA VAL A 240 14.49 -0.73 15.51
C VAL A 240 14.76 0.64 14.89
N ALA A 241 14.45 0.82 13.61
CA ALA A 241 14.63 2.11 12.94
C ALA A 241 13.73 3.21 13.52
N PHE A 242 12.49 2.88 13.86
CA PHE A 242 11.57 3.79 14.55
C PHE A 242 12.09 4.17 15.94
N ASP A 243 12.50 3.18 16.74
CA ASP A 243 12.99 3.41 18.09
C ASP A 243 14.27 4.25 18.08
N ASP A 244 15.18 4.00 17.14
CA ASP A 244 16.41 4.78 17.01
C ASP A 244 16.13 6.21 16.54
N THR A 245 15.16 6.41 15.65
CA THR A 245 14.72 7.76 15.27
C THR A 245 14.09 8.49 16.45
N ILE A 246 13.24 7.81 17.24
CA ILE A 246 12.59 8.40 18.41
C ILE A 246 13.60 8.79 19.50
N LYS A 247 14.68 8.03 19.68
CA LYS A 247 15.76 8.38 20.62
C LYS A 247 16.53 9.65 20.22
N MET A 248 16.49 10.03 18.94
CA MET A 248 17.15 11.25 18.44
C MET A 248 16.32 12.53 18.66
N ILE A 249 15.05 12.39 19.05
CA ILE A 249 14.08 13.48 19.28
C ILE A 249 14.11 13.95 20.74
#